data_AF-A0A2D6PMJ7-F1
#
_entry.id   AF-A0A2D6PMJ7-F1
#
_cell.length_a   1.000
_cell.length_b   1.000
_cell.length_c   1.000
_cell.angle_alpha   90.00
_cell.angle_beta   90.00
_cell.angle_gamma   90.00
#
_symmetry.space_group_name_H-M   'P 1'
#
loop_
_entity.id
_entity.type
_entity.pdbx_description
1 polymer ?
#
loop_
_entity_poly.entity_id
_entity_poly.type
_entity_poly.pdbx_seq_one_letter_code
_entity_poly.pdbx_strand_id
1 'polypeptide(L)' 'MIARGIVGDIKGSPVVASPLYKQHFRLEDGQCLEEDEVKLRTWHVAFKGDEVWVEG' A
#
# COMPACT_ATOMS: atom_id res chain seq x y z
N MET A 1 6.88 9.48 -2.20
CA MET A 1 7.86 8.37 -2.13
C MET A 1 7.38 7.34 -1.11
N ILE A 2 6.73 6.26 -1.53
CA ILE A 2 6.12 5.24 -0.62
C ILE A 2 6.98 3.99 -0.47
N ALA A 3 7.89 3.71 -1.42
CA ALA A 3 8.76 2.52 -1.41
C ALA A 3 9.70 2.39 -0.19
N ARG A 4 9.81 3.44 0.64
CA ARG A 4 10.58 3.45 1.90
C ARG A 4 9.70 3.73 3.13
N GLY A 5 8.39 3.59 2.98
CA GLY A 5 7.47 3.70 4.10
C GLY A 5 7.60 2.54 5.07
N ILE A 6 7.16 2.75 6.30
CA ILE A 6 7.12 1.70 7.31
C ILE A 6 5.82 0.92 7.10
N VAL A 7 5.93 -0.40 7.00
CA VAL A 7 4.76 -1.29 6.94
C VAL A 7 4.26 -1.57 8.36
N GLY A 8 2.95 -1.59 8.54
CA GLY A 8 2.31 -1.89 9.82
C GLY A 8 0.89 -2.44 9.63
N ASP A 9 0.21 -2.62 10.75
CA ASP A 9 -1.21 -3.00 10.79
C ASP A 9 -2.01 -1.92 11.53
N ILE A 10 -3.15 -1.54 10.97
CA ILE A 10 -4.14 -0.69 11.65
C ILE A 10 -5.49 -1.38 11.58
N LYS A 11 -6.01 -1.79 12.73
CA LYS A 11 -7.33 -2.44 12.86
C LYS A 11 -7.48 -3.69 11.96
N GLY A 12 -6.40 -4.45 11.77
CA GLY A 12 -6.39 -5.64 10.92
C GLY A 12 -6.19 -5.37 9.43
N SER A 13 -5.99 -4.12 9.03
CA SER A 13 -5.63 -3.75 7.66
C SER A 13 -4.12 -3.51 7.54
N PRO A 14 -3.42 -4.21 6.62
CA PRO A 14 -2.02 -3.93 6.36
C PRO A 14 -1.87 -2.58 5.66
N VAL A 15 -1.01 -1.72 6.21
CA VAL A 15 -0.79 -0.34 5.73
C VAL A 15 0.70 -0.04 5.55
N VAL A 16 0.98 0.98 4.74
CA VAL A 16 2.30 1.61 4.66
C VAL A 16 2.20 3.08 5.02
N ALA A 17 3.02 3.51 5.98
CA ALA A 17 3.11 4.90 6.41
C ALA A 17 4.10 5.68 5.53
N SER A 18 3.65 6.78 4.93
CA SER A 18 4.50 7.68 4.13
C SER A 18 5.63 8.26 4.99
N PRO A 19 6.90 8.16 4.56
CA PRO A 19 8.03 8.68 5.33
C PRO A 19 8.04 10.21 5.41
N LEU A 20 7.34 10.88 4.47
CA LEU A 20 7.30 12.35 4.39
C LEU A 20 6.21 12.94 5.29
N TYR A 21 4.97 12.47 5.14
CA TYR A 21 3.80 13.08 5.76
C TYR A 21 3.03 12.17 6.70
N LYS A 22 3.56 10.98 6.99
CA LYS A 22 2.98 9.99 7.93
C LYS A 22 1.58 9.49 7.61
N GLN A 23 1.01 9.86 6.47
CA GLN A 23 -0.23 9.30 5.93
C GLN A 23 -0.13 7.77 5.81
N HIS A 24 -1.18 7.05 6.16
CA HIS A 24 -1.24 5.59 6.09
C HIS A 24 -2.06 5.15 4.88
N PHE A 25 -1.43 4.38 4.01
CA PHE A 25 -2.08 3.83 2.82
C PHE A 25 -2.29 2.33 2.99
N ARG A 26 -3.52 1.87 2.79
CA ARG A 26 -3.84 0.42 2.84
C ARG A 26 -3.22 -0.30 1.64
N LEU A 27 -2.54 -1.41 1.89
CA LEU A 27 -1.87 -2.18 0.84
C LEU A 27 -2.85 -2.94 -0.07
N GLU A 28 -4.07 -3.19 0.41
CA GLU A 28 -5.12 -3.90 -0.34
C GLU A 28 -5.65 -3.10 -1.54
N ASP A 29 -5.99 -1.82 -1.32
CA ASP A 29 -6.67 -0.98 -2.31
C ASP A 29 -5.96 0.36 -2.56
N GLY A 30 -4.94 0.72 -1.78
CA GLY A 30 -4.22 1.98 -1.89
C GLY A 30 -4.90 3.16 -1.20
N GLN A 31 -6.01 2.97 -0.48
CA GLN A 31 -6.75 4.05 0.16
C GLN A 31 -5.95 4.70 1.30
N CYS A 32 -5.91 6.03 1.35
CA CYS A 32 -5.41 6.77 2.50
C CYS A 32 -6.44 6.71 3.63
N LEU A 33 -6.01 6.38 4.84
CA LEU A 33 -6.91 6.25 6.00
C LEU A 33 -7.29 7.61 6.60
N GLU A 34 -6.49 8.64 6.36
CA GLU A 34 -6.70 10.00 6.87
C GLU A 34 -7.48 10.89 5.90
N GLU A 35 -7.41 10.59 4.59
CA GLU A 35 -8.00 11.40 3.54
C GLU A 35 -8.70 10.51 2.51
N ASP A 36 -10.04 10.46 2.57
CA ASP A 36 -10.83 9.58 1.70
C ASP A 36 -10.66 9.90 0.19
N GLU A 37 -10.35 11.15 -0.15
CA GLU A 37 -10.12 11.60 -1.53
C GLU A 37 -8.77 11.15 -2.10
N VAL A 38 -7.84 10.73 -1.25
CA VAL A 38 -6.47 10.37 -1.65
C VAL A 38 -6.33 8.86 -1.73
N LYS A 39 -6.03 8.36 -2.93
CA LYS A 39 -5.82 6.94 -3.19
C LYS A 39 -4.60 6.71 -4.08
N LEU A 40 -3.75 5.77 -3.68
CA LEU A 40 -2.64 5.32 -4.50
C LEU A 40 -3.13 4.39 -5.61
N ARG A 41 -2.45 4.44 -6.75
CA ARG A 41 -2.62 3.43 -7.80
C ARG A 41 -2.10 2.09 -7.29
N THR A 42 -2.94 1.06 -7.36
CA THR A 42 -2.55 -0.32 -7.09
C THR A 42 -2.49 -1.12 -8.39
N TRP A 43 -1.72 -2.19 -8.36
CA TRP A 43 -1.62 -3.17 -9.43
C TRP A 43 -1.86 -4.54 -8.85
N HIS A 44 -2.51 -5.40 -9.62
CA HIS A 44 -2.70 -6.78 -9.18
C HIS A 44 -1.35 -7.51 -9.26
N VAL A 45 -1.05 -8.30 -8.25
CA VAL A 45 0.21 -9.06 -8.17
C VAL A 45 -0.10 -10.52 -7.91
N ALA A 46 0.65 -11.40 -8.57
CA ALA A 46 0.50 -12.84 -8.46
C ALA A 46 1.86 -13.52 -8.38
N PHE A 47 1.92 -14.66 -7.70
CA PHE A 47 3.11 -15.51 -7.66
C PHE A 47 3.04 -16.56 -8.78
N LYS A 48 4.11 -16.68 -9.57
CA LYS A 48 4.33 -17.79 -10.51
C LYS A 48 5.60 -18.54 -10.09
N GLY A 49 5.43 -19.57 -9.25
CA GLY A 49 6.57 -20.20 -8.58
C GLY A 49 7.23 -19.21 -7.62
N ASP A 50 8.53 -18.99 -7.77
CA ASP A 50 9.32 -18.04 -6.98
C ASP A 50 9.32 -16.60 -7.56
N GLU A 51 8.67 -16.38 -8.71
CA GLU A 51 8.61 -15.08 -9.36
C GLU A 51 7.35 -14.29 -8.97
N VAL A 52 7.52 -13.00 -8.66
CA VAL A 52 6.42 -12.06 -8.43
C VAL A 52 6.09 -11.34 -9.73
N TRP A 53 4.87 -11.52 -10.22
CA TRP A 53 4.34 -10.89 -11.42
C TRP A 53 3.39 -9.75 -11.07
N VAL A 54 3.45 -8.67 -11.86
CA VAL A 54 2.57 -7.50 -11.73
C VAL A 54 1.74 -7.40 -13.00
N GLU A 55 0.42 -7.36 -12.86
CA GLU A 55 -0.52 -7.14 -13.96
C GLU A 55 -0.78 -5.63 -14.09
N GLY A 56 -0.55 -5.10 -15.30
CA GLY A 56 -0.55 -3.67 -15.62
C GLY A 56 -1.53 -3.28 -16.70
#